data_AF-A0A2U4C898-F1
#
_entry.id   AF-A0A2U4C898-F1
#
_cell.length_a   1.000
_cell.length_b   1.000
_cell.length_c   1.000
_cell.angle_alpha   90.00
_cell.angle_beta   90.00
_cell.angle_gamma   90.00
#
_symmetry.space_group_name_H-M   'P 1'
#
loop_
_entity.id
_entity.type
_entity.pdbx_description
1 polymer ?
#
loop_
_entity_poly.entity_id
_entity_poly.type
_entity_poly.pdbx_seq_one_letter_code
_entity_poly.pdbx_strand_id
1 'polypeptide(L)'
;MQDKYSKSGIACFLKDDDSSWDASDDESMINPCWHLKWQLRQFVRKIILRTYEETIPSIPEKQQNIPHLEREKGPQRVAAHITGTNRKSTFSVLSSKNQKALGQKINSWESSRKGHSFLNNLHLRNGELVIHQTGFYYIYSQTYFRFQETEEVLGTVSTEENRKKNKQMVQYIYKCTSYPDPILLMKSARNSCWSKDSEYGLYSIYQGGIFELKENDRIFVSVTNEQLIDMDQEASFFGAFLIG
;
A
#
# COMPACT_ATOMS: atom_id res chain seq x y z
N MET A 1 25.66 21.89 -32.61
CA MET A 1 24.72 22.79 -31.92
C MET A 1 24.16 22.02 -30.73
N GLN A 2 24.16 22.65 -29.55
CA GLN A 2 23.85 22.05 -28.25
C GLN A 2 22.46 21.43 -28.17
N ASP A 3 22.39 20.14 -27.84
CA ASP A 3 21.20 19.58 -27.18
C ASP A 3 21.20 20.03 -25.72
N LYS A 4 20.33 21.00 -25.46
CA LYS A 4 20.17 21.68 -24.18
C LYS A 4 19.58 20.71 -23.15
N TYR A 5 20.38 20.51 -22.11
CA TYR A 5 20.00 20.15 -20.75
C TYR A 5 18.62 20.67 -20.34
N SER A 6 17.65 19.77 -20.31
CA SER A 6 16.52 19.82 -19.36
C SER A 6 16.31 18.41 -18.82
N LYS A 7 17.32 17.90 -18.11
CA LYS A 7 17.12 16.69 -17.30
C LYS A 7 16.42 17.15 -16.03
N SER A 8 15.14 16.78 -15.92
CA SER A 8 14.34 16.90 -14.71
C SER A 8 15.16 16.48 -13.48
N GLY A 9 15.03 17.18 -12.35
CA GLY A 9 15.81 16.94 -11.12
C GLY A 9 15.72 15.49 -10.60
N ILE A 10 14.73 14.72 -11.05
CA ILE A 10 14.58 13.30 -10.73
C ILE A 10 15.55 12.37 -11.48
N ALA A 11 16.18 12.82 -12.57
CA ALA A 11 17.08 11.99 -13.38
C ALA A 11 18.30 11.49 -12.59
N CYS A 12 18.67 12.21 -11.53
CA CYS A 12 19.74 11.79 -10.62
C CYS A 12 19.36 10.59 -9.75
N PHE A 13 18.08 10.34 -9.51
CA PHE A 13 17.62 9.24 -8.65
C PHE A 13 17.25 7.96 -9.41
N LEU A 14 17.29 8.00 -10.74
CA LEU A 14 16.91 6.87 -11.62
C LEU A 14 18.10 6.05 -12.13
N LYS A 15 19.33 6.46 -11.82
CA LYS A 15 20.55 5.71 -12.15
C LYS A 15 21.03 4.93 -10.93
N ASP A 16 21.03 3.61 -11.06
CA ASP A 16 21.67 2.66 -10.16
C ASP A 16 23.19 2.73 -10.38
N ASP A 17 23.86 3.67 -9.69
CA ASP A 17 25.31 3.62 -9.53
C ASP A 17 25.59 2.84 -8.23
N ASP A 18 26.04 1.61 -8.40
CA ASP A 18 26.36 0.62 -7.34
C ASP A 18 27.74 0.89 -6.69
N SER A 19 28.21 2.14 -6.71
CA SER A 19 29.50 2.50 -6.15
C SER A 19 29.41 2.69 -4.64
N SER A 20 30.31 1.99 -3.94
CA SER A 20 30.57 2.12 -2.51
C SER A 20 30.71 3.58 -2.10
N TRP A 21 29.83 4.03 -1.21
CA TRP A 21 29.69 5.43 -0.78
C TRP A 21 30.72 5.80 0.29
N ASP A 22 32.00 5.56 0.02
CA ASP A 22 33.07 6.01 0.90
C ASP A 22 33.52 7.43 0.53
N ALA A 23 33.61 8.29 1.53
CA ALA A 23 33.93 9.72 1.37
C ALA A 23 35.38 9.99 0.91
N SER A 24 36.14 8.95 0.60
CA SER A 24 37.53 9.00 0.14
C SER A 24 37.70 8.84 -1.37
N ASP A 25 36.64 8.55 -2.14
CA ASP A 25 36.74 8.41 -3.59
C ASP A 25 36.66 9.77 -4.29
N ASP A 26 37.84 10.32 -4.61
CA ASP A 26 38.06 11.57 -5.34
C ASP A 26 37.40 11.61 -6.73
N GLU A 27 37.03 10.45 -7.32
CA GLU A 27 36.32 10.39 -8.60
C GLU A 27 34.81 10.70 -8.50
N SER A 28 34.22 10.66 -7.31
CA SER A 28 32.78 10.93 -7.10
C SER A 28 32.42 12.43 -7.11
N MET A 29 33.41 13.31 -6.94
CA MET A 29 33.20 14.77 -6.78
C MET A 29 32.81 15.50 -8.07
N ILE A 30 32.92 14.87 -9.24
CA ILE A 30 32.69 15.53 -10.54
C ILE A 30 31.24 15.35 -11.04
N ASN A 31 30.41 14.53 -10.39
CA ASN A 31 29.06 14.25 -10.84
C ASN A 31 28.04 15.29 -10.30
N PRO A 32 27.32 16.05 -11.14
CA PRO A 32 26.27 16.99 -10.68
C PRO A 32 25.17 16.32 -9.84
N CYS A 33 24.93 15.03 -10.06
CA CYS A 33 23.97 14.26 -9.28
C CYS A 33 24.46 13.89 -7.88
N TRP A 34 25.78 13.84 -7.67
CA TRP A 34 26.35 13.63 -6.34
C TRP A 34 25.95 14.77 -5.40
N HIS A 35 26.08 16.01 -5.86
CA HIS A 35 25.74 17.18 -5.05
C HIS A 35 24.26 17.19 -4.65
N LEU A 36 23.36 16.88 -5.60
CA LEU A 36 21.92 16.80 -5.35
C LEU A 36 21.55 15.66 -4.38
N LYS A 37 22.12 14.46 -4.58
CA LYS A 37 21.92 13.31 -3.68
C LYS A 37 22.46 13.60 -2.28
N TRP A 38 23.63 14.22 -2.17
CA TRP A 38 24.26 14.57 -0.89
C TRP A 38 23.43 15.59 -0.13
N GLN A 39 22.98 16.66 -0.80
CA GLN A 39 22.09 17.65 -0.20
C GLN A 39 20.78 17.04 0.29
N LEU A 40 20.16 16.14 -0.49
CA LEU A 40 18.96 15.41 -0.07
C LEU A 40 19.25 14.54 1.16
N ARG A 41 20.39 13.81 1.18
CA ARG A 41 20.79 12.99 2.32
C ARG A 41 21.01 13.82 3.58
N GLN A 42 21.65 14.99 3.46
CA GLN A 42 21.81 15.91 4.59
C GLN A 42 20.47 16.49 5.06
N PHE A 43 19.56 16.80 4.14
CA PHE A 43 18.24 17.28 4.47
C PHE A 43 17.41 16.21 5.21
N VAL A 44 17.42 14.97 4.72
CA VAL A 44 16.78 13.82 5.39
C VAL A 44 17.40 13.59 6.77
N ARG A 45 18.73 13.58 6.88
CA ARG A 45 19.42 13.49 8.18
C ARG A 45 19.03 14.62 9.13
N LYS A 46 18.95 15.85 8.63
CA LYS A 46 18.58 17.02 9.44
C LYS A 46 17.12 16.97 9.88
N ILE A 47 16.21 16.51 9.03
CA ILE A 47 14.81 16.27 9.41
C ILE A 47 14.73 15.20 10.50
N ILE A 48 15.42 14.07 10.32
CA ILE A 48 15.46 12.96 11.29
C ILE A 48 16.05 13.43 12.63
N LEU A 49 17.16 14.16 12.60
CA LEU A 49 17.79 14.71 13.81
C LEU A 49 16.93 15.76 14.48
N ARG A 50 16.21 16.58 13.73
CA ARG A 50 15.28 17.56 14.27
C ARG A 50 14.05 16.90 14.91
N THR A 51 13.51 15.84 14.29
CA THR A 51 12.45 15.02 14.93
C THR A 51 12.98 14.33 16.18
N TYR A 52 14.25 13.93 16.19
CA TYR A 52 14.93 13.37 17.36
C TYR A 52 15.13 14.42 18.47
N GLU A 53 15.57 15.64 18.16
CA GLU A 53 15.76 16.72 19.14
C GLU A 53 14.43 17.26 19.69
N GLU A 54 13.40 17.36 18.86
CA GLU A 54 12.03 17.75 19.27
C GLU A 54 11.36 16.68 20.16
N THR A 55 11.90 15.46 20.25
CA THR A 55 11.43 14.37 21.12
C THR A 55 12.23 14.17 22.40
N ILE A 56 13.25 14.99 22.69
CA ILE A 56 14.02 14.94 23.94
C ILE A 56 13.35 15.84 25.01
N PRO A 57 12.86 15.28 26.14
CA PRO A 57 12.43 16.09 27.28
C PRO A 57 13.63 16.73 27.95
N SER A 58 13.66 18.06 28.00
CA SER A 58 14.67 18.84 28.71
C SER A 58 14.37 18.93 30.21
N ILE A 59 14.93 18.02 31.02
CA ILE A 59 15.01 18.20 32.49
C ILE A 59 16.39 17.73 33.00
N PRO A 60 17.13 18.54 33.79
CA PRO A 60 18.41 18.17 34.36
C PRO A 60 18.30 17.34 35.65
N GLU A 61 19.37 16.59 35.91
CA GLU A 61 19.61 15.53 36.91
C GLU A 61 19.09 15.76 38.35
N LYS A 62 18.59 14.69 38.99
CA LYS A 62 18.89 14.39 40.40
C LYS A 62 18.68 12.91 40.76
N GLN A 63 19.52 12.48 41.69
CA GLN A 63 19.92 11.12 42.07
C GLN A 63 18.82 10.21 42.67
N GLN A 64 19.08 8.90 42.50
CA GLN A 64 18.70 7.75 43.37
C GLN A 64 17.23 7.35 43.47
N ASN A 65 16.88 6.24 42.78
CA ASN A 65 16.59 4.93 43.40
C ASN A 65 16.20 3.94 42.30
N ILE A 66 16.72 2.71 42.37
CA ILE A 66 16.39 1.62 41.43
C ILE A 66 15.12 0.94 41.94
N PRO A 67 14.03 0.93 41.15
CA PRO A 67 13.17 -0.24 41.10
C PRO A 67 13.07 -0.76 39.67
N HIS A 68 13.38 -2.05 39.55
CA HIS A 68 12.91 -2.98 38.51
C HIS A 68 12.94 -2.47 37.06
N LEU A 69 13.95 -2.93 36.31
CA LEU A 69 14.11 -2.79 34.86
C LEU A 69 12.77 -3.01 34.12
N GLU A 70 12.00 -1.96 33.91
CA GLU A 70 11.03 -1.92 32.82
C GLU A 70 11.86 -2.06 31.56
N ARG A 71 11.73 -3.21 30.90
CA ARG A 71 12.24 -3.43 29.56
C ARG A 71 11.82 -2.23 28.73
N GLU A 72 12.75 -1.31 28.45
CA GLU A 72 12.54 -0.18 27.57
C GLU A 72 11.84 -0.74 26.33
N LYS A 73 10.55 -0.42 26.18
CA LYS A 73 9.83 -0.77 24.97
C LYS A 73 10.51 0.03 23.88
N GLY A 74 11.42 -0.63 23.15
CA GLY A 74 11.97 -0.07 21.92
C GLY A 74 10.84 0.47 21.04
N PRO A 75 11.14 1.41 20.14
CA PRO A 75 10.14 2.21 19.43
C PRO A 75 8.96 1.34 18.96
N GLN A 76 7.77 1.72 19.40
CA GLN A 76 6.57 0.91 19.27
C GLN A 76 6.20 0.82 17.78
N ARG A 77 6.60 -0.28 17.13
CA ARG A 77 6.43 -0.48 15.68
C ARG A 77 4.95 -0.40 15.29
N VAL A 78 4.62 0.40 14.29
CA VAL A 78 3.23 0.56 13.81
C VAL A 78 3.15 0.03 12.39
N ALA A 79 2.63 -1.19 12.24
CA ALA A 79 2.54 -1.85 10.95
C ALA A 79 1.50 -2.98 10.95
N ALA A 80 0.94 -3.23 9.76
CA ALA A 80 0.00 -4.30 9.49
C ALA A 80 0.28 -4.91 8.12
N HIS A 81 0.17 -6.23 8.03
CA HIS A 81 0.06 -6.98 6.79
C HIS A 81 -1.02 -8.04 6.99
N ILE A 82 -2.08 -7.99 6.21
CA ILE A 82 -3.21 -8.92 6.26
C ILE A 82 -3.39 -9.55 4.88
N THR A 83 -3.64 -10.85 4.86
CA THR A 83 -3.72 -11.65 3.63
C THR A 83 -5.13 -12.15 3.38
N GLY A 84 -5.41 -12.61 2.16
CA GLY A 84 -6.67 -13.28 1.88
C GLY A 84 -6.87 -14.56 2.70
N THR A 85 -8.11 -15.05 2.75
CA THR A 85 -8.45 -16.34 3.37
C THR A 85 -9.33 -17.16 2.45
N ASN A 86 -8.95 -18.41 2.21
CA ASN A 86 -9.74 -19.37 1.44
C ASN A 86 -10.89 -20.00 2.24
N ARG A 87 -11.04 -19.64 3.52
CA ARG A 87 -12.24 -20.03 4.25
C ARG A 87 -13.41 -19.43 3.51
N LYS A 88 -14.30 -20.28 2.97
CA LYS A 88 -15.55 -19.86 2.32
C LYS A 88 -16.22 -18.84 3.24
N SER A 89 -16.02 -17.57 2.94
CA SER A 89 -16.78 -16.50 3.55
C SER A 89 -18.20 -16.79 3.10
N THR A 90 -19.05 -17.23 4.02
CA THR A 90 -20.49 -17.01 3.86
C THR A 90 -20.60 -15.50 3.75
N PHE A 91 -20.60 -15.02 2.51
CA PHE A 91 -20.71 -13.60 2.20
C PHE A 91 -21.98 -13.14 2.90
N SER A 92 -21.82 -12.52 4.06
CA SER A 92 -22.93 -11.83 4.67
C SER A 92 -23.21 -10.71 3.68
N VAL A 93 -24.35 -10.82 2.98
CA VAL A 93 -24.96 -9.72 2.22
C VAL A 93 -25.43 -8.67 3.23
N LEU A 94 -24.51 -8.18 4.05
CA LEU A 94 -24.59 -6.90 4.70
C LEU A 94 -23.72 -5.95 3.88
N SER A 95 -24.03 -5.89 2.58
CA SER A 95 -23.78 -4.70 1.80
C SER A 95 -24.49 -3.59 2.55
N SER A 96 -23.72 -2.80 3.29
CA SER A 96 -24.15 -1.47 3.68
C SER A 96 -24.46 -0.75 2.37
N LYS A 97 -25.74 -0.76 1.97
CA LYS A 97 -26.26 -0.16 0.72
C LYS A 97 -26.02 1.36 0.61
N ASN A 98 -25.24 1.95 1.53
CA ASN A 98 -25.04 3.38 1.69
C ASN A 98 -23.58 3.84 1.51
N GLN A 99 -22.64 3.00 1.04
CA GLN A 99 -21.27 3.47 0.75
C GLN A 99 -21.14 3.93 -0.71
N LYS A 100 -20.86 5.23 -0.93
CA LYS A 100 -20.52 5.84 -2.24
C LYS A 100 -19.19 5.34 -2.84
N ALA A 101 -18.55 4.34 -2.24
CA ALA A 101 -17.31 3.77 -2.74
C ALA A 101 -17.57 2.95 -4.01
N LEU A 102 -16.66 3.02 -4.98
CA LEU A 102 -16.72 2.23 -6.21
C LEU A 102 -16.24 0.80 -5.93
N GLY A 103 -16.82 -0.18 -6.63
CA GLY A 103 -16.49 -1.59 -6.46
C GLY A 103 -17.17 -2.24 -5.25
N GLN A 104 -16.71 -3.43 -4.89
CA GLN A 104 -17.09 -4.15 -3.67
C GLN A 104 -15.91 -4.18 -2.71
N LYS A 105 -16.18 -3.82 -1.44
CA LYS A 105 -15.18 -3.83 -0.37
C LYS A 105 -14.82 -5.27 -0.01
N ILE A 106 -13.53 -5.59 -0.07
CA ILE A 106 -13.01 -6.88 0.39
C ILE A 106 -13.05 -6.89 1.93
N ASN A 107 -13.79 -7.85 2.49
CA ASN A 107 -13.98 -7.98 3.94
C ASN A 107 -13.41 -9.29 4.54
N SER A 108 -12.90 -10.18 3.70
CA SER A 108 -12.39 -11.52 4.03
C SER A 108 -10.88 -11.53 4.28
N TRP A 109 -10.32 -10.46 4.86
CA TRP A 109 -8.92 -10.43 5.25
C TRP A 109 -8.69 -11.26 6.52
N GLU A 110 -7.65 -12.08 6.53
CA GLU A 110 -7.15 -12.80 7.70
C GLU A 110 -6.24 -11.88 8.54
N SER A 111 -6.39 -11.95 9.86
CA SER A 111 -5.63 -11.11 10.81
C SER A 111 -5.04 -11.88 11.98
N SER A 112 -5.33 -13.18 12.09
CA SER A 112 -4.69 -14.03 13.08
C SER A 112 -3.19 -14.09 12.80
N ARG A 113 -2.39 -14.00 13.88
CA ARG A 113 -0.92 -14.06 13.83
C ARG A 113 -0.38 -15.44 13.40
N LYS A 114 -1.19 -16.29 12.78
CA LYS A 114 -0.81 -17.61 12.30
C LYS A 114 -0.50 -17.50 10.81
N GLY A 115 0.77 -17.43 10.45
CA GLY A 115 1.22 -17.42 9.05
C GLY A 115 1.79 -16.07 8.61
N HIS A 116 1.41 -15.63 7.41
CA HIS A 116 1.96 -14.46 6.73
C HIS A 116 1.38 -13.11 7.20
N SER A 117 0.33 -13.14 8.04
CA SER A 117 -0.39 -11.96 8.51
C SER A 117 0.01 -11.51 9.92
N PHE A 118 0.06 -10.20 10.15
CA PHE A 118 0.23 -9.62 11.47
C PHE A 118 -0.41 -8.23 11.60
N LEU A 119 -0.75 -7.88 12.84
CA LEU A 119 -1.22 -6.56 13.25
C LEU A 119 -0.39 -6.08 14.45
N ASN A 120 0.13 -4.85 14.36
CA ASN A 120 0.88 -4.22 15.42
C ASN A 120 0.56 -2.71 15.50
N ASN A 121 -0.13 -2.29 16.56
CA ASN A 121 -0.66 -0.93 16.74
C ASN A 121 -1.61 -0.47 15.61
N LEU A 122 -2.28 -1.44 14.98
CA LEU A 122 -3.47 -1.29 14.16
C LEU A 122 -4.39 -2.47 14.48
N HIS A 123 -5.67 -2.38 14.14
CA HIS A 123 -6.56 -3.53 14.18
C HIS A 123 -7.44 -3.63 12.94
N LEU A 124 -7.89 -4.84 12.63
CA LEU A 124 -8.81 -5.11 11.53
C LEU A 124 -10.26 -5.12 12.05
N ARG A 125 -11.15 -4.38 11.39
CA ARG A 125 -12.59 -4.38 11.68
C ARG A 125 -13.37 -4.34 10.37
N ASN A 126 -14.19 -5.36 10.09
CA ASN A 126 -15.05 -5.42 8.90
C ASN A 126 -14.31 -5.18 7.57
N GLY A 127 -13.09 -5.73 7.45
CA GLY A 127 -12.23 -5.54 6.28
C GLY A 127 -11.41 -4.23 6.25
N GLU A 128 -11.50 -3.41 7.30
CA GLU A 128 -10.86 -2.10 7.37
C GLU A 128 -9.73 -2.12 8.40
N LEU A 129 -8.54 -1.63 8.02
CA LEU A 129 -7.48 -1.36 8.99
C LEU A 129 -7.79 -0.04 9.69
N VAL A 130 -7.87 -0.07 11.01
CA VAL A 130 -8.14 1.09 11.85
C VAL A 130 -6.85 1.59 12.47
N ILE A 131 -6.60 2.88 12.30
CA ILE A 131 -5.37 3.57 12.70
C ILE A 131 -5.41 3.93 14.19
N HIS A 132 -4.36 3.58 14.94
CA HIS A 132 -4.22 3.94 16.36
C HIS A 132 -3.28 5.12 16.62
N GLN A 133 -2.42 5.47 15.66
CA GLN A 133 -1.47 6.56 15.82
C GLN A 133 -1.54 7.48 14.60
N THR A 134 -1.71 8.78 14.83
CA THR A 134 -1.69 9.78 13.75
C THR A 134 -0.29 9.86 13.13
N GLY A 135 -0.21 9.95 11.81
CA GLY A 135 1.04 10.14 11.09
C GLY A 135 0.96 9.80 9.61
N PHE A 136 2.11 9.74 8.95
CA PHE A 136 2.25 9.36 7.55
C PHE A 136 2.41 7.85 7.41
N TYR A 137 1.46 7.22 6.72
CA TYR A 137 1.47 5.79 6.47
C TYR A 137 1.79 5.51 5.00
N TYR A 138 2.73 4.60 4.75
CA TYR A 138 2.78 3.91 3.47
C TYR A 138 1.72 2.82 3.46
N ILE A 139 0.75 2.95 2.57
CA ILE A 139 -0.36 2.01 2.41
C ILE A 139 -0.14 1.26 1.09
N TYR A 140 -0.32 -0.06 1.09
CA TYR A 140 -0.17 -0.88 -0.11
C TYR A 140 -1.18 -2.03 -0.15
N SER A 141 -1.51 -2.47 -1.36
CA SER A 141 -2.38 -3.64 -1.58
C SER A 141 -2.01 -4.36 -2.85
N GLN A 142 -2.08 -5.69 -2.83
CA GLN A 142 -2.12 -6.53 -4.01
C GLN A 142 -3.45 -7.27 -4.08
N THR A 143 -4.07 -7.28 -5.25
CA THR A 143 -5.25 -8.10 -5.55
C THR A 143 -4.98 -8.90 -6.81
N TYR A 144 -5.14 -10.21 -6.73
CA TYR A 144 -4.93 -11.11 -7.85
C TYR A 144 -6.26 -11.48 -8.49
N PHE A 145 -6.49 -10.98 -9.71
CA PHE A 145 -7.62 -11.38 -10.53
C PHE A 145 -7.24 -12.63 -11.32
N ARG A 146 -7.94 -13.75 -11.08
CA ARG A 146 -7.74 -15.02 -11.76
C ARG A 146 -9.07 -15.59 -12.22
N PHE A 147 -9.19 -15.85 -13.51
CA PHE A 147 -10.40 -16.44 -14.07
C PHE A 147 -10.09 -17.24 -15.34
N GLN A 148 -10.93 -18.23 -15.61
CA GLN A 148 -10.98 -18.90 -16.91
C GLN A 148 -12.07 -18.22 -17.75
N GLU A 149 -11.80 -18.01 -19.04
CA GLU A 149 -12.80 -17.54 -19.98
C GLU A 149 -13.66 -18.71 -20.42
N THR A 150 -14.98 -18.58 -20.32
CA THR A 150 -15.89 -19.62 -20.77
C THR A 150 -16.01 -19.56 -22.29
N GLU A 151 -15.79 -20.70 -22.96
CA GLU A 151 -16.12 -20.80 -24.38
C GLU A 151 -17.63 -20.62 -24.58
N GLU A 152 -18.00 -19.71 -25.46
CA GLU A 152 -19.39 -19.55 -25.88
C GLU A 152 -19.79 -20.81 -26.66
N VAL A 153 -20.53 -21.71 -26.02
CA VAL A 153 -21.14 -22.85 -26.72
C VAL A 153 -21.96 -22.27 -27.88
N LEU A 154 -21.63 -22.73 -29.09
CA LEU A 154 -22.20 -22.30 -30.36
C LEU A 154 -23.73 -22.47 -30.35
N GLY A 155 -24.45 -21.46 -29.87
CA GLY A 155 -25.89 -21.55 -29.65
C GLY A 155 -26.49 -20.18 -29.39
N THR A 156 -26.88 -19.51 -30.48
CA THR A 156 -27.76 -18.32 -30.52
C THR A 156 -27.33 -17.16 -29.62
N VAL A 157 -26.36 -16.36 -30.09
CA VAL A 157 -26.03 -15.10 -29.43
C VAL A 157 -25.88 -13.99 -30.48
N SER A 158 -26.74 -12.97 -30.38
CA SER A 158 -26.76 -11.81 -31.26
C SER A 158 -25.44 -11.03 -31.18
N THR A 159 -25.11 -10.33 -32.27
CA THR A 159 -23.87 -9.57 -32.50
C THR A 159 -23.53 -8.52 -31.43
N GLU A 160 -24.45 -8.21 -30.51
CA GLU A 160 -24.28 -7.26 -29.41
C GLU A 160 -23.64 -7.88 -28.16
N GLU A 161 -23.78 -9.18 -27.92
CA GLU A 161 -23.19 -9.86 -26.75
C GLU A 161 -21.69 -10.16 -26.90
N ASN A 162 -21.19 -10.25 -28.13
CA ASN A 162 -19.77 -10.35 -28.44
C ASN A 162 -18.93 -9.14 -27.96
N ARG A 163 -19.56 -8.01 -27.60
CA ARG A 163 -18.89 -6.82 -27.05
C ARG A 163 -18.68 -6.87 -25.52
N LYS A 164 -19.22 -7.87 -24.81
CA LYS A 164 -19.22 -7.92 -23.33
C LYS A 164 -18.04 -8.65 -22.67
N LYS A 165 -17.01 -9.07 -23.41
CA LYS A 165 -15.89 -9.85 -22.82
C LYS A 165 -14.83 -9.04 -22.07
N ASN A 166 -14.74 -7.73 -22.31
CA ASN A 166 -13.71 -6.90 -21.71
C ASN A 166 -14.00 -6.64 -20.21
N LYS A 167 -13.24 -7.28 -19.34
CA LYS A 167 -13.34 -7.11 -17.89
C LYS A 167 -12.44 -5.96 -17.46
N GLN A 168 -13.04 -4.96 -16.81
CA GLN A 168 -12.29 -3.90 -16.15
C GLN A 168 -11.97 -4.35 -14.73
N MET A 169 -10.69 -4.55 -14.45
CA MET A 169 -10.19 -4.96 -13.13
C MET A 169 -9.58 -3.74 -12.48
N VAL A 170 -10.24 -3.23 -11.45
CA VAL A 170 -9.82 -2.00 -10.78
C VAL A 170 -9.74 -2.27 -9.28
N GLN A 171 -8.59 -1.93 -8.71
CA GLN A 171 -8.35 -1.93 -7.28
C GLN A 171 -8.38 -0.49 -6.77
N TYR A 172 -9.19 -0.25 -5.75
CA TYR A 172 -9.34 1.04 -5.08
C TYR A 172 -8.88 0.92 -3.62
N ILE A 173 -8.20 1.95 -3.12
CA ILE A 173 -7.88 2.08 -1.69
C ILE A 173 -8.58 3.34 -1.19
N TYR A 174 -9.42 3.18 -0.18
CA TYR A 174 -10.26 4.22 0.41
C TYR A 174 -9.86 4.53 1.85
N LYS A 175 -10.21 5.73 2.29
CA LYS A 175 -10.15 6.20 3.67
C LYS A 175 -11.54 6.63 4.16
N CYS A 176 -11.95 6.17 5.33
CA CYS A 176 -13.03 6.74 6.12
C CYS A 176 -12.42 7.56 7.26
N THR A 177 -12.93 8.78 7.45
CA THR A 177 -12.53 9.69 8.53
C THR A 177 -13.80 10.27 9.17
N SER A 178 -13.73 11.42 9.83
CA SER A 178 -14.92 12.15 10.31
C SER A 178 -15.84 12.66 9.18
N TYR A 179 -15.41 12.56 7.92
CA TYR A 179 -16.21 12.88 6.75
C TYR A 179 -17.21 11.74 6.44
N PRO A 180 -18.47 12.05 6.08
CA PRO A 180 -19.52 11.03 5.90
C PRO A 180 -19.23 10.00 4.79
N ASP A 181 -18.61 10.43 3.69
CA ASP A 181 -18.34 9.56 2.54
C ASP A 181 -16.92 9.01 2.55
N PRO A 182 -16.68 7.77 2.05
CA PRO A 182 -15.34 7.27 1.84
C PRO A 182 -14.56 8.14 0.83
N ILE A 183 -13.32 8.49 1.17
CA ILE A 183 -12.41 9.29 0.34
C ILE A 183 -11.47 8.34 -0.42
N LEU A 184 -11.48 8.38 -1.75
CA LEU A 184 -10.56 7.59 -2.57
C LEU A 184 -9.13 8.11 -2.42
N LEU A 185 -8.21 7.24 -2.01
CA LEU A 185 -6.77 7.57 -1.91
C LEU A 185 -6.04 7.20 -3.20
N MET A 186 -6.24 5.98 -3.70
CA MET A 186 -5.53 5.46 -4.86
C MET A 186 -6.42 4.53 -5.69
N LYS A 187 -6.18 4.47 -7.00
CA LYS A 187 -6.77 3.47 -7.89
C LYS A 187 -5.72 2.95 -8.88
N SER A 188 -5.78 1.66 -9.17
CA SER A 188 -4.98 1.00 -10.21
C SER A 188 -5.89 0.09 -11.03
N ALA A 189 -5.74 0.13 -12.36
CA ALA A 189 -6.67 -0.51 -13.29
C ALA A 189 -5.94 -1.32 -14.37
N ARG A 190 -6.55 -2.43 -14.75
CA ARG A 190 -6.19 -3.27 -15.91
C ARG A 190 -7.45 -3.64 -16.68
N ASN A 191 -7.29 -3.95 -17.96
CA ASN A 191 -8.33 -4.58 -18.77
C ASN A 191 -7.90 -6.01 -19.11
N SER A 192 -8.87 -6.91 -19.28
CA SER A 192 -8.60 -8.24 -19.81
C SER A 192 -8.11 -8.14 -21.26
N CYS A 193 -7.45 -9.20 -21.74
CA CYS A 193 -7.13 -9.36 -23.15
C CYS A 193 -8.41 -9.31 -23.99
N TRP A 194 -8.33 -8.67 -25.16
CA TRP A 194 -9.48 -8.47 -26.05
C TRP A 194 -9.60 -9.61 -27.07
N SER A 195 -8.61 -10.51 -27.12
CA SER A 195 -8.60 -11.65 -28.03
C SER A 195 -9.69 -12.65 -27.65
N LYS A 196 -10.37 -13.18 -28.66
CA LYS A 196 -11.35 -14.26 -28.49
C LYS A 196 -10.67 -15.59 -28.15
N ASP A 197 -9.38 -15.73 -28.46
CA ASP A 197 -8.57 -16.91 -28.18
C ASP A 197 -7.99 -16.90 -26.75
N SER A 198 -8.37 -15.91 -25.93
CA SER A 198 -7.94 -15.85 -24.53
C SER A 198 -8.69 -16.90 -23.72
N GLU A 199 -7.99 -17.94 -23.28
CA GLU A 199 -8.59 -19.04 -22.48
C GLU A 199 -8.75 -18.69 -21.00
N TYR A 200 -7.88 -17.82 -20.47
CA TYR A 200 -7.87 -17.41 -19.06
C TYR A 200 -7.23 -16.04 -18.90
N GLY A 201 -7.35 -15.46 -17.70
CA GLY A 201 -6.76 -14.17 -17.34
C GLY A 201 -6.12 -14.22 -15.95
N LEU A 202 -4.84 -13.82 -15.88
CA LEU A 202 -4.07 -13.71 -14.64
C LEU A 202 -3.56 -12.27 -14.51
N TYR A 203 -4.09 -11.51 -13.54
CA TYR A 203 -3.75 -10.10 -13.37
C TYR A 203 -3.54 -9.75 -11.90
N SER A 204 -2.28 -9.66 -11.49
CA SER A 204 -1.91 -9.10 -10.19
C SER A 204 -1.84 -7.58 -10.28
N ILE A 205 -2.63 -6.90 -9.46
CA ILE A 205 -2.62 -5.44 -9.34
C ILE A 205 -2.04 -5.07 -7.99
N TYR A 206 -0.81 -4.55 -7.99
CA TYR A 206 -0.17 -3.95 -6.83
C TYR A 206 -0.18 -2.42 -6.95
N GLN A 207 -0.48 -1.73 -5.86
CA GLN A 207 -0.24 -0.28 -5.74
C GLN A 207 0.10 0.09 -4.29
N GLY A 208 0.79 1.21 -4.11
CA GLY A 208 1.02 1.78 -2.78
C GLY A 208 1.47 3.24 -2.82
N GLY A 209 1.28 3.95 -1.71
CA GLY A 209 1.53 5.38 -1.59
C GLY A 209 1.46 5.87 -0.15
N ILE A 210 1.94 7.09 0.08
CA ILE A 210 2.05 7.70 1.41
C ILE A 210 0.87 8.65 1.64
N PHE A 211 0.18 8.49 2.76
CA PHE A 211 -0.94 9.34 3.15
C PHE A 211 -0.87 9.69 4.64
N GLU A 212 -1.24 10.91 4.98
CA GLU A 212 -1.48 11.30 6.36
C GLU A 212 -2.83 10.73 6.84
N LEU A 213 -2.78 9.98 7.93
CA LEU A 213 -3.93 9.37 8.58
C LEU A 213 -4.01 9.84 10.03
N LYS A 214 -5.22 10.12 10.48
CA LYS A 214 -5.50 10.46 11.88
C LYS A 214 -5.84 9.21 12.66
N GLU A 215 -5.66 9.28 13.97
CA GLU A 215 -6.22 8.26 14.88
C GLU A 215 -7.70 8.04 14.58
N ASN A 216 -8.12 6.77 14.55
CA ASN A 216 -9.46 6.30 14.19
C ASN A 216 -9.86 6.45 12.72
N ASP A 217 -8.99 6.98 11.85
CA ASP A 217 -9.18 6.79 10.41
C ASP A 217 -9.19 5.29 10.09
N ARG A 218 -9.98 4.91 9.10
CA ARG A 218 -10.12 3.52 8.64
C ARG A 218 -9.78 3.45 7.16
N ILE A 219 -8.95 2.49 6.78
CA ILE A 219 -8.57 2.29 5.38
C ILE A 219 -9.02 0.91 4.91
N PHE A 220 -9.47 0.81 3.66
CA PHE A 220 -9.96 -0.45 3.10
C PHE A 220 -9.74 -0.53 1.60
N VAL A 221 -9.78 -1.77 1.09
CA VAL A 221 -9.65 -2.08 -0.32
C VAL A 221 -11.02 -2.40 -0.90
N SER A 222 -11.30 -1.87 -2.09
CA SER A 222 -12.47 -2.21 -2.88
C SER A 222 -12.05 -2.59 -4.30
N VAL A 223 -12.79 -3.49 -4.94
CA VAL A 223 -12.46 -3.99 -6.28
C VAL A 223 -13.68 -4.07 -7.19
N THR A 224 -13.50 -3.91 -8.50
CA THR A 224 -14.49 -4.41 -9.47
C THR A 224 -14.37 -5.93 -9.58
N ASN A 225 -15.40 -6.62 -10.09
CA ASN A 225 -15.36 -8.06 -10.37
C ASN A 225 -14.77 -8.92 -9.22
N GLU A 226 -15.22 -8.66 -7.98
CA GLU A 226 -14.73 -9.33 -6.77
C GLU A 226 -14.76 -10.86 -6.88
N GLN A 227 -15.74 -11.42 -7.58
CA GLN A 227 -15.85 -12.86 -7.80
C GLN A 227 -14.66 -13.49 -8.56
N LEU A 228 -13.81 -12.68 -9.18
CA LEU A 228 -12.61 -13.12 -9.90
C LEU A 228 -11.34 -12.97 -9.05
N ILE A 229 -11.44 -12.49 -7.81
CA ILE A 229 -10.31 -12.36 -6.92
C ILE A 229 -9.94 -13.71 -6.33
N ASP A 230 -8.68 -14.07 -6.49
CA ASP A 230 -8.06 -15.16 -5.76
C ASP A 230 -7.61 -14.68 -4.38
N MET A 231 -8.12 -15.31 -3.32
CA MET A 231 -7.86 -14.96 -1.93
C MET A 231 -6.82 -15.86 -1.25
N ASP A 232 -5.99 -16.56 -2.04
CA ASP A 232 -4.75 -17.17 -1.55
C ASP A 232 -3.88 -16.12 -0.83
N GLN A 233 -3.20 -16.53 0.24
CA GLN A 233 -2.53 -15.61 1.17
C GLN A 233 -1.38 -14.84 0.52
N GLU A 234 -0.70 -15.48 -0.43
CA GLU A 234 0.44 -14.97 -1.18
C GLU A 234 0.02 -14.12 -2.37
N ALA A 235 -1.23 -14.29 -2.83
CA ALA A 235 -1.75 -13.68 -4.04
C ALA A 235 -2.38 -12.31 -3.78
N SER A 236 -3.24 -12.23 -2.75
CA SER A 236 -3.98 -11.03 -2.39
C SER A 236 -3.72 -10.64 -0.93
N PHE A 237 -3.29 -9.41 -0.71
CA PHE A 237 -2.92 -8.90 0.60
C PHE A 237 -3.06 -7.38 0.69
N PHE A 238 -3.20 -6.87 1.90
CA PHE A 238 -3.35 -5.46 2.21
C PHE A 238 -2.47 -5.10 3.42
N GLY A 239 -1.83 -3.94 3.41
CA GLY A 239 -0.98 -3.54 4.52
C GLY A 239 -0.70 -2.05 4.60
N ALA A 240 -0.16 -1.66 5.75
CA ALA A 240 0.28 -0.30 6.00
C ALA A 240 1.36 -0.27 7.09
N PHE A 241 2.25 0.72 7.04
CA PHE A 241 3.19 0.98 8.13
C PHE A 241 3.45 2.49 8.27
N LEU A 242 3.71 2.92 9.51
CA LEU A 242 4.02 4.31 9.85
C LEU A 242 5.45 4.65 9.40
N ILE A 243 5.61 5.79 8.74
CA ILE A 243 6.91 6.34 8.31
C ILE A 243 7.37 7.47 9.24
N GLY A 244 6.44 8.27 9.77
CA GLY A 244 6.71 9.41 10.64
C GLY A 244 5.44 10.08 11.14
#